data_AF-A0A143BN06-F1
#
_entry.id   AF-A0A143BN06-F1
#
_cell.length_a   1.000
_cell.length_b   1.000
_cell.length_c   1.000
_cell.angle_alpha   90.00
_cell.angle_beta   90.00
_cell.angle_gamma   90.00
#
_symmetry.space_group_name_H-M   'P 1'
#
loop_
_entity.id
_entity.type
_entity.pdbx_description
1 polymer ?
#
loop_
_entity_poly.entity_id
_entity_poly.type
_entity_poly.pdbx_seq_one_letter_code
_entity_poly.pdbx_strand_id
1 'polypeptide(L)'
;MSTSRRTSRRSALLLLLGALAGTTACFSKGASGSGQPSVILIANNRGFYDVNIYSVRSGQTQGRRLATVTGNSTQTIKVPVTELQPGSMLSVQVRSVGGRYSWISPTVQMGPGVIARLDVIQTANGTLSQSQMYSQVAPQ
;
A
#
# COMPACT_ATOMS: atom_id res chain seq x y z
N MET A 1 71.33 16.44 20.21
CA MET A 1 70.32 16.95 19.25
C MET A 1 69.96 15.82 18.30
N SER A 2 68.66 15.52 18.23
CA SER A 2 68.07 14.30 17.69
C SER A 2 68.01 14.30 16.15
N THR A 3 68.38 13.17 15.55
CA THR A 3 68.18 12.82 14.15
C THR A 3 66.79 12.23 13.94
N SER A 4 66.03 12.70 12.93
CA SER A 4 64.95 11.90 12.35
C SER A 4 64.54 12.40 10.96
N ARG A 5 64.85 11.59 9.94
CA ARG A 5 64.33 11.73 8.57
C ARG A 5 62.95 11.05 8.50
N ARG A 6 61.92 11.84 8.17
CA ARG A 6 60.59 11.43 7.72
C ARG A 6 60.54 11.81 6.23
N THR A 7 59.87 11.22 5.27
CA THR A 7 58.79 10.24 5.05
C THR A 7 58.66 10.25 3.50
N SER A 8 57.95 9.42 2.76
CA SER A 8 57.04 8.30 2.93
C SER A 8 56.99 7.64 1.55
N ARG A 9 56.75 6.33 1.56
CA ARG A 9 56.87 5.40 0.45
C ARG A 9 55.75 5.63 -0.57
N ARG A 10 56.11 5.77 -1.84
CA ARG A 10 55.22 5.51 -2.98
C ARG A 10 55.19 4.00 -3.22
N SER A 11 54.08 3.34 -2.92
CA SER A 11 53.84 1.95 -3.33
C SER A 11 52.33 1.79 -3.48
N ALA A 12 51.83 1.87 -4.71
CA ALA A 12 51.72 0.76 -5.66
C ALA A 12 50.34 0.11 -5.50
N LEU A 13 49.48 0.57 -6.40
CA LEU A 13 48.17 0.07 -6.78
C LEU A 13 48.21 -1.47 -6.97
N LEU A 14 47.41 -2.22 -6.20
CA LEU A 14 47.21 -3.65 -6.40
C LEU A 14 45.72 -3.94 -6.59
N LEU A 15 45.42 -4.40 -7.80
CA LEU A 15 44.16 -4.97 -8.28
C LEU A 15 43.75 -6.19 -7.46
N LEU A 16 42.45 -6.33 -7.19
CA LEU A 16 41.84 -7.63 -6.91
C LEU A 16 40.47 -7.72 -7.60
N LEU A 17 40.45 -8.57 -8.63
CA LEU A 17 39.28 -9.09 -9.32
C LEU A 17 38.37 -9.80 -8.32
N GLY A 18 37.08 -9.46 -8.32
CA GLY A 18 36.04 -10.17 -7.58
C GLY A 18 34.88 -10.51 -8.52
N ALA A 19 34.97 -11.66 -9.18
CA ALA A 19 33.85 -12.27 -9.90
C ALA A 19 32.90 -12.91 -8.88
N LEU A 20 31.64 -12.47 -8.84
CA LEU A 20 30.57 -13.16 -8.13
C LEU A 20 29.37 -13.29 -9.05
N ALA A 21 29.23 -14.49 -9.62
CA ALA A 21 28.00 -15.00 -10.21
C ALA A 21 26.94 -15.15 -9.12
N GLY A 22 25.71 -14.73 -9.43
CA GLY A 22 24.57 -14.85 -8.52
C GLY A 22 23.25 -14.76 -9.27
N THR A 23 22.95 -15.73 -10.13
CA THR A 23 21.60 -15.93 -10.67
C THR A 23 20.69 -16.44 -9.56
N THR A 24 19.99 -15.53 -8.88
CA THR A 24 18.90 -15.91 -7.97
C THR A 24 17.57 -15.77 -8.70
N ALA A 25 17.12 -16.89 -9.25
CA ALA A 25 15.77 -17.07 -9.74
C ALA A 25 14.78 -17.02 -8.55
N CYS A 26 14.09 -15.90 -8.37
CA CYS A 26 12.94 -15.85 -7.46
C CYS A 26 11.69 -16.34 -8.19
N PHE A 27 11.54 -17.67 -8.31
CA PHE A 27 10.23 -18.28 -8.55
C PHE A 27 9.51 -18.38 -7.21
N SER A 28 8.70 -17.37 -6.87
CA SER A 28 7.67 -17.51 -5.85
C SER A 28 6.51 -18.34 -6.41
N LYS A 29 6.67 -19.67 -6.40
CA LYS A 29 5.54 -20.60 -6.52
C LYS A 29 4.77 -20.58 -5.20
N GLY A 30 3.96 -19.54 -5.02
CA GLY A 30 3.10 -19.36 -3.85
C GLY A 30 1.96 -20.37 -3.88
N ALA A 31 1.87 -21.17 -2.82
CA ALA A 31 0.91 -22.22 -2.60
C ALA A 31 -0.55 -21.81 -2.90
N SER A 32 -1.28 -22.72 -3.55
CA SER A 32 -2.74 -22.74 -3.54
C SER A 32 -3.24 -23.13 -2.14
N GLY A 33 -3.01 -22.27 -1.15
CA GLY A 33 -3.76 -22.30 0.10
C GLY A 33 -5.22 -21.96 -0.21
N SER A 34 -6.16 -22.67 0.40
CA SER A 34 -7.59 -22.31 0.38
C SER A 34 -7.72 -20.81 0.66
N GLY A 35 -8.02 -20.04 -0.39
CA GLY A 35 -7.98 -18.59 -0.32
C GLY A 35 -8.91 -18.11 0.77
N GLN A 36 -8.37 -17.34 1.73
CA GLN A 36 -9.19 -16.76 2.78
C GLN A 36 -10.34 -15.99 2.12
N PRO A 37 -11.60 -16.19 2.56
CA PRO A 37 -12.74 -15.52 1.95
C PRO A 37 -12.49 -14.01 1.92
N SER A 38 -12.77 -13.39 0.78
CA SER A 38 -12.50 -11.97 0.56
C SER A 38 -13.60 -11.32 -0.27
N VAL A 39 -13.78 -10.03 -0.05
CA VAL A 39 -14.63 -9.15 -0.87
C VAL A 39 -13.76 -8.23 -1.72
N ILE A 40 -14.33 -7.64 -2.76
CA ILE A 40 -13.59 -6.79 -3.69
C ILE A 40 -13.83 -5.31 -3.36
N LEU A 41 -12.73 -4.56 -3.25
CA LEU A 41 -12.69 -3.11 -3.21
C LEU A 41 -11.94 -2.60 -4.44
N ILE A 42 -12.58 -1.78 -5.26
CA ILE A 42 -11.93 -1.08 -6.38
C ILE A 42 -11.69 0.37 -5.94
N ALA A 43 -10.42 0.74 -5.80
CA ALA A 43 -10.02 2.08 -5.42
C ALA A 43 -9.51 2.85 -6.65
N ASN A 44 -10.17 3.96 -6.97
CA ASN A 44 -9.81 4.88 -8.02
C ASN A 44 -9.23 6.15 -7.40
N ASN A 45 -7.92 6.30 -7.44
CA ASN A 45 -7.23 7.49 -6.94
C ASN A 45 -7.13 8.54 -8.05
N ARG A 46 -7.96 9.57 -7.96
CA ARG A 46 -7.96 10.72 -8.88
C ARG A 46 -7.06 11.86 -8.38
N GLY A 47 -6.40 11.69 -7.25
CA GLY A 47 -5.41 12.63 -6.72
C GLY A 47 -4.01 12.38 -7.28
N PHE A 48 -3.15 13.39 -7.15
CA PHE A 48 -1.74 13.29 -7.57
C PHE A 48 -0.90 12.44 -6.61
N TYR A 49 -1.21 12.47 -5.31
CA TYR A 49 -0.43 11.76 -4.31
C TYR A 49 -0.91 10.32 -4.14
N ASP A 50 0.03 9.45 -3.80
CA ASP A 50 -0.28 8.09 -3.37
C ASP A 50 -1.10 8.13 -2.08
N VAL A 51 -1.94 7.12 -1.89
CA VAL A 51 -2.75 6.99 -0.68
C VAL A 51 -2.65 5.59 -0.08
N ASN A 52 -2.61 5.53 1.24
CA ASN A 52 -2.73 4.29 2.00
C ASN A 52 -4.19 4.09 2.38
N ILE A 53 -4.71 2.88 2.14
CA ILE A 53 -6.08 2.49 2.50
C ILE A 53 -6.00 1.50 3.67
N TYR A 54 -6.79 1.74 4.71
CA TYR A 54 -6.89 0.91 5.89
C TYR A 54 -8.35 0.45 6.07
N SER A 55 -8.57 -0.77 6.57
CA SER A 55 -9.89 -1.17 7.08
C SER A 55 -10.22 -0.41 8.37
N VAL A 56 -11.50 -0.28 8.72
CA VAL A 56 -11.97 0.27 10.00
C VAL A 56 -12.97 -0.70 10.60
N ARG A 57 -12.64 -1.29 11.76
CA ARG A 57 -13.38 -2.42 12.38
C ARG A 57 -14.21 -2.05 13.64
N SER A 58 -14.66 -0.80 13.78
CA SER A 58 -15.29 -0.21 14.98
C SER A 58 -14.29 0.35 16.01
N GLY A 59 -14.62 1.52 16.58
CA GLY A 59 -13.93 2.18 17.70
C GLY A 59 -12.47 2.62 17.48
N GLN A 60 -11.77 2.02 16.51
CA GLN A 60 -10.37 2.23 16.21
C GLN A 60 -10.22 3.14 14.99
N THR A 61 -9.51 4.26 15.15
CA THR A 61 -9.19 5.17 14.05
C THR A 61 -8.10 4.62 13.12
N GLN A 62 -7.45 3.51 13.48
CA GLN A 62 -6.40 2.86 12.70
C GLN A 62 -6.71 1.36 12.62
N GLY A 63 -7.27 0.89 11.52
CA GLY A 63 -7.32 -0.55 11.26
C GLY A 63 -6.14 -1.02 10.42
N ARG A 64 -6.28 -2.18 9.76
CA ARG A 64 -5.19 -2.82 9.03
C ARG A 64 -5.02 -2.17 7.67
N ARG A 65 -3.77 -1.89 7.26
CA ARG A 65 -3.47 -1.44 5.90
C ARG A 65 -3.86 -2.53 4.89
N LEU A 66 -4.72 -2.17 3.96
CA LEU A 66 -5.19 -3.02 2.86
C LEU A 66 -4.28 -2.88 1.64
N ALA A 67 -3.95 -1.64 1.26
CA ALA A 67 -3.13 -1.35 0.08
C ALA A 67 -2.54 0.06 0.11
N THR A 68 -1.63 0.32 -0.84
CA THR A 68 -1.27 1.67 -1.28
C THR A 68 -1.66 1.80 -2.74
N VAL A 69 -2.43 2.85 -3.04
CA VAL A 69 -2.90 3.15 -4.39
C VAL A 69 -2.14 4.35 -4.90
N THR A 70 -1.44 4.17 -6.02
CA THR A 70 -0.65 5.22 -6.65
C THR A 70 -1.54 6.38 -7.11
N GLY A 71 -1.01 7.60 -7.11
CA GLY A 71 -1.68 8.77 -7.70
C GLY A 71 -2.15 8.52 -9.13
N ASN A 72 -3.31 9.07 -9.50
CA ASN A 72 -3.92 8.94 -10.83
C ASN A 72 -4.04 7.48 -11.34
N SER A 73 -4.37 6.54 -10.45
CA SER A 73 -4.44 5.11 -10.77
C SER A 73 -5.68 4.45 -10.19
N THR A 74 -6.04 3.28 -10.73
CA THR A 74 -7.08 2.41 -10.18
C THR A 74 -6.48 1.08 -9.75
N GLN A 75 -6.86 0.58 -8.58
CA GLN A 75 -6.40 -0.69 -8.05
C GLN A 75 -7.56 -1.52 -7.50
N THR A 76 -7.56 -2.81 -7.84
CA THR A 76 -8.45 -3.81 -7.26
C THR A 76 -7.79 -4.45 -6.05
N ILE A 77 -8.48 -4.41 -4.91
CA ILE A 77 -8.00 -4.84 -3.60
C ILE A 77 -8.91 -5.98 -3.12
N LYS A 78 -8.31 -7.11 -2.75
CA LYS A 78 -9.02 -8.19 -2.05
C LYS A 78 -9.00 -7.90 -0.57
N VAL A 79 -10.18 -7.66 0.00
CA VAL A 79 -10.34 -7.36 1.43
C VAL A 79 -10.76 -8.67 2.12
N PRO A 80 -9.92 -9.25 2.99
CA PRO A 80 -10.30 -10.44 3.75
C PRO A 80 -11.58 -10.20 4.53
N VAL A 81 -12.49 -11.16 4.61
CA VAL A 81 -13.74 -11.00 5.38
C VAL A 81 -13.51 -10.75 6.86
N THR A 82 -12.33 -11.12 7.38
CA THR A 82 -11.94 -10.77 8.73
C THR A 82 -11.85 -9.27 8.91
N GLU A 83 -11.55 -8.50 7.87
CA GLU A 83 -11.49 -7.03 7.86
C GLU A 83 -12.85 -6.33 7.92
N LEU A 84 -13.94 -7.07 7.80
CA LEU A 84 -15.29 -6.53 7.86
C LEU A 84 -15.73 -6.34 9.31
N GLN A 85 -16.55 -5.32 9.52
CA GLN A 85 -17.32 -5.15 10.75
C GLN A 85 -18.44 -6.20 10.83
N PRO A 86 -19.00 -6.44 12.03
CA PRO A 86 -20.17 -7.31 12.20
C PRO A 86 -21.28 -6.98 11.19
N GLY A 87 -21.92 -8.02 10.66
CA GLY A 87 -22.94 -7.86 9.62
C GLY A 87 -22.38 -7.65 8.21
N SER A 88 -21.14 -8.04 7.92
CA SER A 88 -20.50 -7.90 6.60
C SER A 88 -20.38 -6.44 6.14
N MET A 89 -20.11 -5.54 7.06
CA MET A 89 -20.03 -4.11 6.82
C MET A 89 -18.57 -3.69 6.56
N LEU A 90 -18.33 -2.84 5.56
CA LEU A 90 -17.01 -2.32 5.23
C LEU A 90 -16.97 -0.80 5.40
N SER A 91 -16.01 -0.32 6.18
CA SER A 91 -15.58 1.08 6.19
C SER A 91 -14.07 1.11 6.05
N VAL A 92 -13.56 2.14 5.37
CA VAL A 92 -12.14 2.32 5.12
C VAL A 92 -11.67 3.70 5.54
N GLN A 93 -10.43 3.79 5.97
CA GLN A 93 -9.72 5.05 6.14
C GLN A 93 -8.71 5.22 5.00
N VAL A 94 -8.74 6.38 4.36
CA VAL A 94 -7.78 6.80 3.35
C VAL A 94 -6.84 7.83 3.96
N ARG A 95 -5.54 7.65 3.78
CA ARG A 95 -4.49 8.58 4.24
C ARG A 95 -3.56 8.91 3.10
N SER A 96 -3.38 10.20 2.80
CA SER A 96 -2.39 10.65 1.82
C SER A 96 -0.97 10.30 2.27
N VAL A 97 -0.15 9.74 1.39
CA VAL A 97 1.28 9.55 1.64
C VAL A 97 1.96 10.91 1.64
N GLY A 98 2.75 11.19 2.69
CA GLY A 98 3.43 12.47 2.85
C GLY A 98 2.51 13.65 3.24
N GLY A 99 1.19 13.45 3.30
CA GLY A 99 0.23 14.45 3.75
C GLY A 99 -0.33 14.17 5.15
N ARG A 100 -0.95 15.18 5.75
CA ARG A 100 -1.58 15.09 7.08
C ARG A 100 -3.07 14.76 7.06
N TYR A 101 -3.67 14.70 5.87
CA TYR A 101 -5.12 14.54 5.73
C TYR A 101 -5.50 13.07 5.67
N SER A 102 -6.62 12.78 6.30
CA SER A 102 -7.27 11.48 6.23
C SER A 102 -8.76 11.66 6.03
N TRP A 103 -9.40 10.65 5.46
CA TRP A 103 -10.84 10.58 5.29
C TRP A 103 -11.31 9.18 5.64
N ILE A 104 -12.44 9.08 6.33
CA ILE A 104 -13.06 7.82 6.68
C ILE A 104 -14.35 7.71 5.87
N SER A 105 -14.55 6.56 5.23
CA SER A 105 -15.73 6.31 4.43
C SER A 105 -16.97 6.09 5.30
N PRO A 106 -18.17 6.36 4.76
CA PRO A 106 -19.38 5.71 5.24
C PRO A 106 -19.21 4.19 5.26
N THR A 107 -20.03 3.53 6.06
CA THR A 107 -20.08 2.08 6.11
C THR A 107 -20.96 1.57 4.98
N VAL A 108 -20.46 0.59 4.21
CA VAL A 108 -21.21 -0.06 3.12
C VAL A 108 -21.41 -1.53 3.41
N GLN A 109 -22.60 -2.04 3.09
CA GLN A 109 -22.92 -3.46 3.22
C GLN A 109 -22.23 -4.25 2.11
N MET A 110 -21.49 -5.30 2.49
CA MET A 110 -20.88 -6.24 1.58
C MET A 110 -21.68 -7.55 1.57
N GLY A 111 -21.74 -8.16 0.40
CA GLY A 111 -22.41 -9.44 0.18
C GLY A 111 -21.82 -10.18 -1.02
N PRO A 112 -22.27 -11.41 -1.29
CA PRO A 112 -21.88 -12.16 -2.49
C PRO A 112 -22.18 -11.35 -3.75
N GLY A 113 -21.21 -11.24 -4.65
CA GLY A 113 -21.36 -10.48 -5.90
C GLY A 113 -21.40 -8.95 -5.73
N VAL A 114 -21.17 -8.40 -4.53
CA VAL A 114 -21.08 -6.96 -4.31
C VAL A 114 -19.61 -6.51 -4.33
N ILE A 115 -19.34 -5.43 -5.06
CA ILE A 115 -18.04 -4.76 -5.13
C ILE A 115 -18.17 -3.40 -4.45
N ALA A 116 -17.23 -3.07 -3.58
CA ALA A 116 -17.10 -1.71 -3.06
C ALA A 116 -16.28 -0.88 -4.05
N ARG A 117 -16.75 0.33 -4.36
CA ARG A 117 -16.00 1.34 -5.11
C ARG A 117 -15.63 2.48 -4.20
N LEU A 118 -14.38 2.90 -4.30
CA LEU A 118 -13.83 4.04 -3.58
C LEU A 118 -13.25 5.01 -4.63
N ASP A 119 -13.82 6.20 -4.72
CA ASP A 119 -13.20 7.29 -5.47
C ASP A 119 -12.47 8.20 -4.47
N VAL A 120 -11.15 8.25 -4.59
CA VAL A 120 -10.31 9.13 -3.78
C VAL A 120 -10.11 10.42 -4.53
N ILE A 121 -10.62 11.51 -3.95
CA ILE A 121 -10.57 12.85 -4.54
C ILE A 121 -9.78 13.75 -3.60
N GLN A 122 -8.67 14.26 -4.11
CA GLN A 122 -7.85 15.22 -3.40
C GLN A 122 -8.11 16.63 -3.93
N THR A 123 -8.54 17.51 -3.03
CA THR A 123 -8.70 18.95 -3.32
C THR A 123 -7.34 19.62 -3.55
N ALA A 124 -7.33 20.84 -4.12
CA ALA A 124 -6.10 21.63 -4.31
C ALA A 124 -5.31 21.84 -2.99
N ASN A 125 -6.00 21.89 -1.85
CA ASN A 125 -5.40 22.05 -0.52
C ASN A 125 -4.91 20.73 0.11
N GLY A 126 -5.01 19.63 -0.64
CA GLY A 126 -4.61 18.29 -0.23
C GLY A 126 -5.60 17.53 0.64
N THR A 127 -6.78 18.11 0.95
CA THR A 127 -7.80 17.41 1.72
C THR A 127 -8.48 16.33 0.88
N LEU A 128 -8.91 15.25 1.54
CA LEU A 128 -9.61 14.11 0.95
C LEU A 128 -11.14 14.21 1.10
N SER A 129 -11.65 15.40 1.42
CA SER A 129 -13.05 15.66 1.84
C SER A 129 -14.11 15.34 0.78
N GLN A 130 -13.72 15.28 -0.49
CA GLN A 130 -14.61 14.97 -1.61
C GLN A 130 -14.57 13.48 -1.99
N SER A 131 -13.82 12.66 -1.26
CA SER A 131 -13.77 11.22 -1.52
C SER A 131 -15.12 10.57 -1.21
N GLN A 132 -15.44 9.50 -1.92
CA GLN A 132 -16.72 8.81 -1.80
C GLN A 132 -16.53 7.30 -1.88
N MET A 133 -17.41 6.57 -1.17
CA MET A 133 -17.45 5.12 -1.21
C MET A 133 -18.89 4.65 -1.37
N TYR A 134 -19.10 3.67 -2.23
CA TYR A 134 -20.41 3.08 -2.49
C TYR A 134 -20.28 1.61 -2.92
N SER A 135 -21.35 0.85 -2.77
CA SER A 135 -21.45 -0.53 -3.25
C SER A 135 -22.04 -0.59 -4.65
N GLN A 136 -21.55 -1.50 -5.47
CA GLN A 136 -22.09 -1.83 -6.78
C GLN A 136 -22.24 -3.35 -6.90
N VAL A 137 -23.33 -3.82 -7.52
CA VAL A 137 -23.47 -5.23 -7.89
C VAL A 137 -22.52 -5.52 -9.06
N ALA A 138 -21.74 -6.60 -8.94
CA ALA A 138 -20.86 -7.05 -10.01
C ALA A 138 -21.71 -7.43 -11.24
N PRO A 139 -21.28 -7.03 -12.45
CA PRO A 139 -21.92 -7.53 -13.67
C PRO A 139 -21.83 -9.06 -13.68
N GLN A 140 -22.99 -9.70 -13.88
CA GLN A 140 -23.13 -11.16 -14.00
C GLN A 140 -22.51 -11.65 -15.31
#